data_AF-A0A845WY26-F1
#
_entry.id   AF-A0A845WY26-F1
#
_cell.length_a   1.000
_cell.length_b   1.000
_cell.length_c   1.000
_cell.angle_alpha   90.00
_cell.angle_beta   90.00
_cell.angle_gamma   90.00
#
_symmetry.space_group_name_H-M   'P 1'
#
loop_
_entity.id
_entity.type
_entity.pdbx_description
1 polymer ?
#
loop_
_entity_poly.entity_id
_entity_poly.type
_entity_poly.pdbx_seq_one_letter_code
_entity_poly.pdbx_strand_id
1 'polypeptide(L)'
;MLKKCELPSQRGTEKLIEELQQVNHGIGITRIQNLEEHYANYLLIGDKALKIYKVSRSVIDLLIESWRKHSLESTEFGNRFPLLLTEEELSRTDGRSKIIKIIENQESLDIVFCTKRFSVERKDLSMGDFSDDLRAELKDYDELIGVKRYDRQFFDVVSLHKSKNIIEVRIDISGNVKREIRDAAFRQIVNAFNVQSNAFYGINSPLNSEVDFFPIIDKLYHCNDAKVYEIKFLTEEGSTKYAKMKRNGDDLRQESFHRHGRAGVRTIGIYGITVFWEHQIIDGETINPEIKVMGRSTMLSKPESAFISQISISRCVFQEDYRFVLEKVISDLDDVL
;
A
#
# COMPACT_ATOMS: atom_id res chain seq x y z
N MET A 1 -2.08 -12.08 -12.93
CA MET A 1 -0.81 -11.77 -13.62
C MET A 1 -0.33 -12.91 -14.52
N LEU A 2 0.03 -14.09 -13.98
CA LEU A 2 0.52 -15.23 -14.79
C LEU A 2 -0.44 -15.66 -15.91
N LYS A 3 -1.72 -15.86 -15.59
CA LYS A 3 -2.75 -16.22 -16.59
C LYS A 3 -2.84 -15.22 -17.75
N LYS A 4 -2.72 -13.92 -17.46
CA LYS A 4 -2.74 -12.83 -18.46
C LYS A 4 -1.53 -12.88 -19.40
N CYS A 5 -0.42 -13.44 -18.94
CA CYS A 5 0.76 -13.70 -19.76
C CYS A 5 0.70 -15.07 -20.45
N GLU A 6 -0.45 -15.76 -20.39
CA GLU A 6 -0.63 -17.14 -20.86
C GLU A 6 0.39 -18.11 -20.25
N LEU A 7 0.74 -17.87 -18.98
CA LEU A 7 1.63 -18.71 -18.19
C LEU A 7 0.83 -19.60 -17.23
N PRO A 8 1.35 -20.81 -16.93
CA PRO A 8 0.75 -21.66 -15.91
C PRO A 8 0.58 -20.95 -14.57
N SER A 9 -0.48 -21.31 -13.85
CA SER A 9 -0.76 -20.77 -12.52
C SER A 9 -1.08 -21.90 -11.57
N GLN A 10 -0.27 -22.07 -10.53
CA GLN A 10 -0.44 -23.10 -9.50
C GLN A 10 -0.54 -22.50 -8.10
N ARG A 11 -1.17 -23.26 -7.20
CA ARG A 11 -1.09 -22.99 -5.76
C ARG A 11 0.21 -23.58 -5.23
N GLY A 12 1.09 -22.72 -4.73
CA GLY A 12 2.39 -23.09 -4.17
C GLY A 12 3.54 -22.76 -5.13
N THR A 13 4.56 -22.09 -4.60
CA THR A 13 5.69 -21.56 -5.38
C THR A 13 6.51 -22.67 -6.03
N GLU A 14 6.76 -23.78 -5.32
CA GLU A 14 7.55 -24.91 -5.82
C GLU A 14 6.91 -25.56 -7.05
N LYS A 15 5.63 -25.89 -6.96
CA LYS A 15 4.87 -26.46 -8.09
C LYS A 15 4.78 -25.52 -9.29
N LEU A 16 4.64 -24.22 -9.03
CA LEU A 16 4.64 -23.22 -10.08
C LEU A 16 6.00 -23.18 -10.80
N ILE A 17 7.11 -23.25 -10.06
CA ILE A 17 8.46 -23.27 -10.63
C ILE A 17 8.65 -24.54 -11.47
N GLU A 18 8.26 -25.71 -10.96
CA GLU A 18 8.34 -26.97 -11.70
C GLU A 18 7.56 -26.90 -13.03
N GLU A 19 6.34 -26.37 -13.00
CA GLU A 19 5.52 -26.27 -14.21
C GLU A 19 6.09 -25.24 -15.20
N LEU A 20 6.56 -24.08 -14.73
CA LEU A 20 7.23 -23.09 -15.58
C LEU A 20 8.51 -23.66 -16.23
N GLN A 21 9.26 -24.48 -15.50
CA GLN A 21 10.43 -25.18 -16.03
C GLN A 21 10.07 -26.23 -17.09
N GLN A 22 8.90 -26.87 -16.98
CA GLN A 22 8.41 -27.83 -17.98
C GLN A 22 7.90 -27.14 -19.26
N VAL A 23 7.33 -25.93 -19.16
CA VAL A 23 6.88 -25.14 -20.32
C VAL A 23 8.06 -24.48 -21.07
N ASN A 24 9.26 -24.47 -20.48
CA ASN A 24 10.46 -23.77 -20.95
C ASN A 24 10.97 -24.18 -22.36
N HIS A 25 10.43 -25.25 -22.96
CA HIS A 25 10.70 -25.60 -24.36
C HIS A 25 9.93 -24.77 -25.41
N GLY A 26 9.08 -23.83 -24.98
CA GLY A 26 8.33 -22.95 -25.90
C GLY A 26 7.79 -21.65 -25.30
N ILE A 27 8.22 -21.23 -24.11
CA ILE A 27 7.84 -19.91 -23.58
C ILE A 27 8.47 -18.85 -24.49
N GLY A 28 7.66 -18.22 -25.34
CA GLY A 28 8.10 -17.12 -26.17
C GLY A 28 8.62 -15.97 -25.29
N ILE A 29 9.76 -15.38 -25.67
CA ILE A 29 10.41 -14.21 -25.03
C ILE A 29 9.37 -13.13 -24.69
N THR A 30 8.37 -12.93 -25.55
CA THR A 30 7.26 -12.00 -25.38
C THR A 30 6.44 -12.25 -24.09
N ARG A 31 6.20 -13.50 -23.69
CA ARG A 31 5.43 -13.79 -22.47
C ARG A 31 6.19 -13.43 -21.19
N ILE A 32 7.51 -13.62 -21.21
CA ILE A 32 8.40 -13.25 -20.09
C ILE A 32 8.48 -11.72 -19.98
N GLN A 33 8.66 -11.03 -21.11
CA GLN A 33 8.66 -9.57 -21.16
C GLN A 33 7.34 -8.98 -20.63
N ASN A 34 6.19 -9.54 -21.06
CA ASN A 34 4.88 -9.12 -20.55
C ASN A 34 4.75 -9.34 -19.03
N LEU A 35 5.29 -10.44 -18.50
CA LEU A 35 5.29 -10.70 -17.06
C LEU A 35 6.16 -9.69 -16.31
N GLU A 36 7.35 -9.39 -16.81
CA GLU A 36 8.25 -8.37 -16.23
C GLU A 36 7.59 -6.99 -16.23
N GLU A 37 6.92 -6.60 -17.31
CA GLU A 37 6.17 -5.34 -17.38
C GLU A 37 5.01 -5.29 -16.40
N HIS A 38 4.22 -6.38 -16.31
CA HIS A 38 3.14 -6.45 -15.32
C HIS A 38 3.66 -6.44 -13.89
N TYR A 39 4.79 -7.10 -13.62
CA TYR A 39 5.43 -7.08 -12.32
C TYR A 39 5.96 -5.69 -11.97
N ALA A 40 6.64 -5.02 -12.91
CA ALA A 40 7.08 -3.64 -12.76
C ALA A 40 5.91 -2.71 -12.40
N ASN A 41 4.79 -2.81 -13.10
CA ASN A 41 3.59 -2.04 -12.80
C ASN A 41 3.02 -2.37 -11.42
N TYR A 42 2.92 -3.66 -11.07
CA TYR A 42 2.45 -4.09 -9.75
C TYR A 42 3.31 -3.53 -8.61
N LEU A 43 4.63 -3.42 -8.79
CA LEU A 43 5.51 -2.78 -7.80
C LEU A 43 5.14 -1.31 -7.55
N LEU A 44 4.45 -0.63 -8.46
CA LEU A 44 4.00 0.75 -8.30
C LEU A 44 2.64 0.87 -7.60
N ILE A 45 1.77 -0.13 -7.72
CA ILE A 45 0.36 -0.04 -7.32
C ILE A 45 -0.16 -1.11 -6.38
N GLY A 46 0.67 -2.09 -5.99
CA GLY A 46 0.26 -3.20 -5.13
C GLY A 46 -0.17 -2.75 -3.72
N ASP A 47 0.32 -3.40 -2.67
CA ASP A 47 -0.03 -2.95 -1.31
C ASP A 47 0.71 -1.65 -0.98
N LYS A 48 0.00 -0.52 -1.06
CA LYS A 48 0.51 0.83 -0.85
C LYS A 48 -0.19 1.54 0.29
N ALA A 49 0.58 2.25 1.10
CA ALA A 49 0.05 3.34 1.89
C ALA A 49 0.12 4.63 1.11
N LEU A 50 -0.90 5.48 1.29
CA LEU A 50 -1.09 6.69 0.52
C LEU A 50 -1.07 7.93 1.40
N LYS A 51 -0.42 8.98 0.91
CA LYS A 51 -0.69 10.38 1.28
C LYS A 51 -1.00 11.17 0.02
N ILE A 52 -1.94 12.12 0.12
CA ILE A 52 -2.22 13.09 -0.93
C ILE A 52 -1.87 14.48 -0.42
N TYR A 53 -1.24 15.27 -1.28
CA TYR A 53 -0.86 16.65 -1.03
C TYR A 53 -1.58 17.56 -2.02
N LYS A 54 -2.20 18.65 -1.53
CA LYS A 54 -2.76 19.68 -2.40
C LYS A 54 -1.64 20.58 -2.89
N VAL A 55 -1.55 20.74 -4.21
CA VAL A 55 -0.49 21.55 -4.84
C VAL A 55 -1.10 22.31 -6.01
N SER A 56 -0.75 23.59 -6.17
CA SER A 56 -1.27 24.39 -7.27
C SER A 56 -0.85 23.82 -8.62
N ARG A 57 -1.74 23.90 -9.62
CA ARG A 57 -1.49 23.44 -10.99
C ARG A 57 -0.16 23.95 -11.55
N SER A 58 0.12 25.24 -11.35
CA SER A 58 1.36 25.88 -11.80
C SER A 58 2.63 25.24 -11.24
N VAL A 59 2.62 24.83 -9.97
CA VAL A 59 3.76 24.15 -9.34
C VAL A 59 3.88 22.72 -9.86
N ILE A 60 2.77 22.00 -10.03
CA ILE A 60 2.80 20.64 -10.56
C ILE A 60 3.29 20.64 -12.03
N ASP A 61 2.84 21.58 -12.86
CA ASP A 61 3.30 21.70 -14.26
C ASP A 61 4.79 21.96 -14.33
N LEU A 62 5.31 22.89 -13.50
CA LEU A 62 6.73 23.15 -13.40
C LEU A 62 7.52 21.91 -12.95
N LEU A 63 7.00 21.17 -11.96
CA LEU A 63 7.59 19.91 -11.51
C LEU A 63 7.61 18.87 -12.64
N ILE A 64 6.51 18.70 -13.37
CA ILE A 64 6.42 17.74 -14.48
C ILE A 64 7.45 18.09 -15.57
N GLU A 65 7.51 19.34 -16.00
CA GLU A 65 8.49 19.80 -17.00
C GLU A 65 9.94 19.59 -16.54
N SER A 66 10.19 19.83 -15.25
CA SER A 66 11.50 19.67 -14.63
C SER A 66 11.92 18.20 -14.55
N TRP A 67 11.06 17.34 -14.01
CA TRP A 67 11.34 15.91 -13.84
C TRP A 67 11.45 15.16 -15.17
N ARG A 68 10.73 15.57 -16.22
CA ARG A 68 10.93 15.03 -17.59
C ARG A 68 12.36 15.22 -18.12
N LYS A 69 13.04 16.28 -17.70
CA LYS A 69 14.41 16.61 -18.12
C LYS A 69 15.47 16.06 -17.16
N HIS A 70 15.05 15.43 -16.06
CA HIS A 70 15.96 14.96 -15.04
C HIS A 70 16.79 13.77 -15.56
N SER A 71 18.12 13.86 -15.42
CA SER A 71 18.99 12.73 -15.70
C SER A 71 19.05 11.82 -14.49
N LEU A 72 18.65 10.56 -14.65
CA LEU A 72 18.77 9.57 -13.58
C LEU A 72 20.22 9.18 -13.37
N GLU A 73 20.65 9.15 -12.11
CA GLU A 73 21.92 8.54 -11.73
C GLU A 73 21.81 7.01 -11.84
N SER A 74 22.90 6.36 -12.29
CA SER A 74 22.97 4.91 -12.28
C SER A 74 23.02 4.40 -10.84
N THR A 75 22.12 3.51 -10.48
CA THR A 75 22.02 2.92 -9.14
C THR A 75 21.87 1.42 -9.24
N GLU A 76 22.30 0.70 -8.21
CA GLU A 76 22.20 -0.77 -8.15
C GLU A 76 20.73 -1.21 -8.28
N PHE A 77 19.83 -0.46 -7.63
CA PHE A 77 18.39 -0.68 -7.74
C PHE A 77 17.84 -0.41 -9.15
N GLY A 78 18.22 0.72 -9.76
CA GLY A 78 17.75 1.09 -11.10
C GLY A 78 18.22 0.12 -12.19
N ASN A 79 19.45 -0.40 -12.07
CA ASN A 79 20.02 -1.35 -13.02
C ASN A 79 19.36 -2.74 -12.97
N ARG A 80 18.73 -3.08 -11.85
CA ARG A 80 18.06 -4.37 -11.63
C ARG A 80 16.54 -4.31 -11.77
N PHE A 81 15.93 -3.13 -11.71
CA PHE A 81 14.49 -2.95 -11.81
C PHE A 81 13.92 -3.60 -13.10
N PRO A 82 12.81 -4.37 -13.02
CA PRO A 82 11.93 -4.56 -11.85
C PRO A 82 12.36 -5.68 -10.89
N LEU A 83 13.47 -6.38 -11.15
CA LEU A 83 13.96 -7.44 -10.29
C LEU A 83 14.58 -6.90 -9.00
N LEU A 84 14.52 -7.73 -7.95
CA LEU A 84 15.15 -7.44 -6.67
C LEU A 84 16.66 -7.74 -6.73
N LEU A 85 17.47 -6.93 -6.06
CA LEU A 85 18.82 -7.31 -5.64
C LEU A 85 18.82 -8.61 -4.82
N THR A 86 19.92 -9.38 -4.89
CA THR A 86 20.13 -10.52 -3.96
C THR A 86 20.34 -10.02 -2.53
N GLU A 87 20.30 -10.93 -1.55
CA GLU A 87 20.58 -10.58 -0.15
C GLU A 87 21.99 -10.00 0.02
N GLU A 88 23.00 -10.56 -0.66
CA GLU A 88 24.38 -10.07 -0.62
C GLU A 88 24.50 -8.67 -1.22
N GLU A 89 23.89 -8.44 -2.37
CA GLU A 89 23.88 -7.13 -3.04
C GLU A 89 23.16 -6.09 -2.16
N LEU A 90 21.98 -6.44 -1.64
CA LEU A 90 21.18 -5.56 -0.80
C LEU A 90 21.92 -5.19 0.48
N SER A 91 22.63 -6.14 1.10
CA SER A 91 23.41 -5.88 2.33
C SER A 91 24.45 -4.78 2.14
N ARG A 92 25.01 -4.64 0.93
CA ARG A 92 26.04 -3.65 0.57
C ARG A 92 25.51 -2.25 0.26
N THR A 93 24.20 -2.11 0.04
CA THR A 93 23.57 -0.81 -0.21
C THR A 93 23.36 -0.02 1.10
N ASP A 94 23.22 1.30 1.00
CA ASP A 94 22.79 2.12 2.13
C ASP A 94 21.26 2.11 2.29
N GLY A 95 20.76 2.75 3.36
CA GLY A 95 19.33 2.90 3.61
C GLY A 95 18.70 4.15 2.97
N ARG A 96 19.43 4.87 2.10
CA ARG A 96 18.92 6.10 1.49
C ARG A 96 17.95 5.76 0.37
N SER A 97 16.98 6.64 0.15
CA SER A 97 16.02 6.50 -0.94
C SER A 97 16.70 6.97 -2.23
N LYS A 98 16.74 6.11 -3.24
CA LYS A 98 17.32 6.43 -4.56
C LYS A 98 16.20 6.53 -5.59
N ILE A 99 16.22 7.54 -6.46
CA ILE A 99 15.32 7.55 -7.63
C ILE A 99 15.87 6.55 -8.63
N ILE A 100 15.01 5.64 -9.09
CA ILE A 100 15.38 4.57 -9.99
C ILE A 100 14.72 4.66 -11.36
N LYS A 101 13.56 5.35 -11.44
CA LYS A 101 12.79 5.48 -12.67
C LYS A 101 11.91 6.71 -12.61
N ILE A 102 11.68 7.30 -13.78
CA ILE A 102 10.61 8.28 -14.03
C ILE A 102 9.74 7.68 -15.11
N ILE A 103 8.45 7.53 -14.83
CA ILE A 103 7.49 6.86 -15.71
C ILE A 103 6.39 7.85 -16.03
N GLU A 104 6.22 8.15 -17.32
CA GLU A 104 5.15 9.00 -17.78
C GLU A 104 4.01 8.16 -18.35
N ASN A 105 2.79 8.38 -17.86
CA ASN A 105 1.58 7.81 -18.43
C ASN A 105 0.59 8.94 -18.77
N GLN A 106 -0.63 8.64 -19.22
CA GLN A 106 -1.60 9.67 -19.62
C GLN A 106 -2.06 10.56 -18.45
N GLU A 107 -2.15 10.02 -17.24
CA GLU A 107 -2.73 10.69 -16.06
C GLU A 107 -1.68 11.34 -15.16
N SER A 108 -0.45 10.83 -15.14
CA SER A 108 0.58 11.26 -14.21
C SER A 108 2.01 11.17 -14.76
N LEU A 109 2.92 11.84 -14.05
CA LEU A 109 4.35 11.57 -14.08
C LEU A 109 4.76 10.96 -12.73
N ASP A 110 5.21 9.72 -12.76
CA ASP A 110 5.57 8.94 -11.56
C ASP A 110 7.08 8.93 -11.37
N ILE A 111 7.54 9.41 -10.21
CA ILE A 111 8.93 9.33 -9.77
C ILE A 111 9.05 8.15 -8.81
N VAL A 112 9.77 7.11 -9.25
CA VAL A 112 9.91 5.84 -8.52
C VAL A 112 11.18 5.86 -7.69
N PHE A 113 11.01 5.67 -6.39
CA PHE A 113 12.09 5.53 -5.41
C PHE A 113 12.25 4.06 -5.03
N CYS A 114 13.49 3.63 -4.82
CA CYS A 114 13.80 2.37 -4.16
C CYS A 114 14.57 2.65 -2.87
N THR A 115 14.16 1.98 -1.79
CA THR A 115 14.79 2.12 -0.48
C THR A 115 14.99 0.75 0.16
N LYS A 116 16.16 0.53 0.78
CA LYS A 116 16.37 -0.59 1.69
C LYS A 116 15.81 -0.26 3.07
N ARG A 117 14.89 -1.09 3.57
CA ARG A 117 14.35 -0.98 4.94
C ARG A 117 14.32 -2.36 5.59
N PHE A 118 14.21 -2.37 6.90
CA PHE A 118 14.11 -3.61 7.64
C PHE A 118 12.66 -4.11 7.71
N SER A 119 12.50 -5.40 7.49
CA SER A 119 11.30 -6.16 7.83
C SER A 119 11.56 -7.00 9.08
N VAL A 120 10.50 -7.32 9.80
CA VAL A 120 10.56 -8.18 11.00
C VAL A 120 9.57 -9.31 10.84
N GLU A 121 10.09 -10.53 10.88
CA GLU A 121 9.31 -11.75 10.93
C GLU A 121 9.31 -12.28 12.36
N ARG A 122 8.12 -12.61 12.87
CA ARG A 122 7.94 -13.32 14.13
C ARG A 122 7.58 -14.75 13.78
N LYS A 123 8.32 -15.71 14.31
CA LYS A 123 8.09 -17.13 14.09
C LYS A 123 8.01 -17.81 15.45
N ASP A 124 6.92 -18.53 15.67
CA ASP A 124 6.79 -19.39 16.84
C ASP A 124 7.75 -20.56 16.66
N LEU A 125 8.64 -20.73 17.64
CA LEU A 125 9.66 -21.77 17.61
C LEU A 125 9.12 -22.96 18.39
N SER A 126 9.20 -24.15 17.78
CA SER A 126 8.79 -25.35 18.47
C SER A 126 9.86 -25.74 19.47
N MET A 127 9.46 -26.13 20.68
CA MET A 127 10.38 -26.73 21.65
C MET A 127 11.14 -27.93 21.05
N GLY A 128 10.54 -28.63 20.08
CA GLY A 128 11.18 -29.73 19.35
C GLY A 128 12.35 -29.34 18.45
N ASP A 129 12.55 -28.05 18.15
CA ASP A 129 13.64 -27.57 17.30
C ASP A 129 14.96 -27.37 18.08
N PHE A 130 14.94 -27.56 19.40
CA PHE A 130 16.07 -27.31 20.30
C PHE A 130 16.66 -28.60 20.89
N SER A 131 17.94 -28.54 21.31
CA SER A 131 18.61 -29.64 22.00
C SER A 131 17.94 -29.97 23.35
N ASP A 132 18.18 -31.18 23.88
CA ASP A 132 17.61 -31.62 25.18
C ASP A 132 18.00 -30.68 26.33
N ASP A 133 19.23 -30.22 26.36
CA ASP A 133 19.74 -29.30 27.39
C ASP A 133 18.98 -27.96 27.36
N LEU A 134 18.83 -27.37 26.17
CA LEU A 134 18.13 -26.09 26.01
C LEU A 134 16.62 -26.23 26.28
N ARG A 135 16.02 -27.37 25.96
CA ARG A 135 14.64 -27.67 26.33
C ARG A 135 14.45 -27.73 27.84
N ALA A 136 15.38 -28.33 28.57
CA ALA A 136 15.32 -28.41 30.03
C ALA A 136 15.43 -27.02 30.69
N GLU A 137 16.24 -26.12 30.12
CA GLU A 137 16.36 -24.73 30.56
C GLU A 137 15.11 -23.89 30.26
N LEU A 138 14.41 -24.18 29.16
CA LEU A 138 13.23 -23.43 28.72
C LEU A 138 11.89 -24.05 29.16
N LYS A 139 11.91 -25.12 29.98
CA LYS A 139 10.73 -25.91 30.36
C LYS A 139 9.60 -25.12 31.04
N ASP A 140 9.94 -23.98 31.66
CA ASP A 140 9.00 -23.14 32.41
C ASP A 140 8.36 -22.04 31.54
N TYR A 141 8.66 -22.01 30.23
CA TYR A 141 8.07 -21.08 29.28
C TYR A 141 6.98 -21.77 28.44
N ASP A 142 5.81 -21.14 28.35
CA ASP A 142 4.67 -21.64 27.55
C ASP A 142 4.83 -21.40 26.04
N GLU A 143 5.59 -20.36 25.65
CA GLU A 143 5.75 -19.93 24.25
C GLU A 143 7.15 -19.37 24.00
N LEU A 144 7.76 -19.76 22.88
CA LEU A 144 9.03 -19.22 22.39
C LEU A 144 8.82 -18.56 21.03
N ILE A 145 9.14 -17.27 20.95
CA ILE A 145 8.98 -16.48 19.73
C ILE A 145 10.33 -16.01 19.23
N GLY A 146 10.73 -16.50 18.07
CA GLY A 146 11.87 -15.99 17.32
C GLY A 146 11.50 -14.70 16.60
N VAL A 147 12.36 -13.69 16.68
CA VAL A 147 12.20 -12.43 15.95
C VAL A 147 13.37 -12.26 15.00
N LYS A 148 13.13 -12.46 13.70
CA LYS A 148 14.14 -12.28 12.65
C LYS A 148 13.96 -10.91 11.99
N ARG A 149 15.04 -10.12 11.97
CA ARG A 149 15.11 -8.86 11.24
C ARG A 149 15.93 -9.08 9.96
N TYR A 150 15.41 -8.65 8.82
CA TYR A 150 16.09 -8.79 7.54
C TYR A 150 15.89 -7.54 6.68
N ASP A 151 16.86 -7.27 5.81
CA ASP A 151 16.79 -6.18 4.85
C ASP A 151 15.85 -6.54 3.71
N ARG A 152 15.06 -5.57 3.27
CA ARG A 152 14.15 -5.71 2.14
C ARG A 152 14.07 -4.44 1.31
N GLN A 153 13.87 -4.60 0.00
CA GLN A 153 13.65 -3.50 -0.94
C GLN A 153 12.18 -3.10 -0.95
N PHE A 154 11.95 -1.79 -0.97
CA PHE A 154 10.64 -1.17 -1.05
C PHE A 154 10.61 -0.20 -2.21
N PHE A 155 9.56 -0.27 -3.02
CA PHE A 155 9.35 0.63 -4.17
C PHE A 155 8.29 1.66 -3.85
N ASP A 156 8.71 2.90 -3.64
CA ASP A 156 7.83 4.00 -3.31
C ASP A 156 7.65 4.90 -4.54
N VAL A 157 6.54 5.64 -4.61
CA VAL A 157 6.23 6.45 -5.79
C VAL A 157 5.75 7.82 -5.35
N VAL A 158 6.25 8.86 -6.02
CA VAL A 158 5.65 10.20 -5.99
C VAL A 158 4.99 10.43 -7.34
N SER A 159 3.67 10.60 -7.37
CA SER A 159 2.89 10.76 -8.60
C SER A 159 2.40 12.18 -8.76
N LEU A 160 2.83 12.83 -9.84
CA LEU A 160 2.38 14.17 -10.22
C LEU A 160 1.19 14.03 -11.17
N HIS A 161 -0.03 14.25 -10.66
CA HIS A 161 -1.23 14.16 -11.50
C HIS A 161 -1.28 15.32 -12.51
N LYS A 162 -1.61 15.01 -13.76
CA LYS A 162 -1.66 15.97 -14.87
C LYS A 162 -2.97 16.75 -14.92
N SER A 163 -4.07 16.12 -14.50
CA SER A 163 -5.43 16.66 -14.55
C SER A 163 -5.96 17.15 -13.20
N LYS A 164 -5.25 16.88 -12.10
CA LYS A 164 -5.69 17.17 -10.73
C LYS A 164 -4.68 18.04 -10.00
N ASN A 165 -5.14 18.88 -9.06
CA ASN A 165 -4.29 19.75 -8.23
C ASN A 165 -3.71 19.01 -7.01
N ILE A 166 -3.23 17.79 -7.25
CA ILE A 166 -2.73 16.91 -6.20
C ILE A 166 -1.41 16.25 -6.61
N ILE A 167 -0.57 16.01 -5.61
CA ILE A 167 0.56 15.09 -5.70
C ILE A 167 0.32 13.95 -4.73
N GLU A 168 0.54 12.74 -5.20
CA GLU A 168 0.38 11.53 -4.44
C GLU A 168 1.73 10.99 -3.98
N VAL A 169 1.83 10.50 -2.74
CA VAL A 169 2.97 9.72 -2.27
C VAL A 169 2.47 8.33 -1.87
N ARG A 170 2.98 7.31 -2.55
CA ARG A 170 2.75 5.89 -2.29
C ARG A 170 3.97 5.28 -1.61
N ILE A 171 3.78 4.67 -0.45
CA ILE A 171 4.80 3.89 0.24
C ILE A 171 4.45 2.42 0.14
N ASP A 172 5.42 1.59 -0.22
CA ASP A 172 5.25 0.13 -0.22
C ASP A 172 5.07 -0.40 1.21
N ILE A 173 3.96 -1.09 1.43
CA ILE A 173 3.60 -1.71 2.72
C ILE A 173 3.42 -3.21 2.62
N SER A 174 3.84 -3.82 1.52
CA SER A 174 3.82 -5.27 1.35
C SER A 174 4.57 -5.95 2.51
N GLY A 175 4.08 -7.10 2.99
CA GLY A 175 4.70 -7.81 4.12
C GLY A 175 4.43 -7.22 5.51
N ASN A 176 3.27 -6.57 5.71
CA ASN A 176 2.79 -6.10 7.03
C ASN A 176 3.73 -5.08 7.71
N VAL A 177 4.14 -4.06 6.96
CA VAL A 177 4.99 -2.98 7.49
C VAL A 177 4.30 -2.27 8.67
N LYS A 178 4.99 -2.21 9.81
CA LYS A 178 4.49 -1.51 11.02
C LYS A 178 4.31 -0.01 10.75
N ARG A 179 3.38 0.61 11.49
CA ARG A 179 3.04 2.03 11.34
C ARG A 179 4.25 2.95 11.50
N GLU A 180 5.15 2.65 12.43
CA GLU A 180 6.34 3.48 12.71
C GLU A 180 7.32 3.47 11.53
N ILE A 181 7.51 2.30 10.90
CA ILE A 181 8.36 2.14 9.71
C ILE A 181 7.72 2.86 8.52
N ARG A 182 6.40 2.74 8.36
CA ARG A 182 5.65 3.46 7.33
C ARG A 182 5.71 4.98 7.52
N ASP A 183 5.53 5.48 8.74
CA ASP A 183 5.63 6.91 9.05
C ASP A 183 7.05 7.45 8.75
N ALA A 184 8.09 6.66 9.04
CA ALA A 184 9.46 7.00 8.70
C ALA A 184 9.70 7.00 7.18
N ALA A 185 9.13 6.02 6.46
CA ALA A 185 9.20 5.94 5.00
C ALA A 185 8.55 7.16 4.32
N PHE A 186 7.36 7.59 4.76
CA PHE A 186 6.74 8.82 4.26
C PHE A 186 7.65 10.03 4.46
N ARG A 187 8.17 10.23 5.68
CA ARG A 187 9.10 11.35 5.95
C ARG A 187 10.32 11.31 5.05
N GLN A 188 10.89 10.13 4.85
CA GLN A 188 12.07 9.94 4.00
C GLN A 188 11.79 10.32 2.55
N ILE A 189 10.73 9.78 1.95
CA ILE A 189 10.38 10.03 0.54
C ILE A 189 9.95 11.48 0.32
N VAL A 190 9.11 12.03 1.20
CA VAL A 190 8.67 13.43 1.14
C VAL A 190 9.87 14.38 1.24
N ASN A 191 10.78 14.13 2.18
CA ASN A 191 11.99 14.94 2.33
C ASN A 191 12.91 14.81 1.11
N ALA A 192 13.14 13.60 0.61
CA ALA A 192 13.97 13.38 -0.58
C ALA A 192 13.41 14.13 -1.79
N PHE A 193 12.11 14.02 -2.04
CA PHE A 193 11.44 14.71 -3.14
C PHE A 193 11.51 16.24 -2.97
N ASN A 194 11.22 16.77 -1.78
CA ASN A 194 11.28 18.22 -1.52
C ASN A 194 12.71 18.77 -1.66
N VAL A 195 13.72 18.06 -1.13
CA VAL A 195 15.13 18.45 -1.24
C VAL A 195 15.57 18.49 -2.69
N GLN A 196 15.26 17.46 -3.48
CA GLN A 196 15.62 17.42 -4.89
C GLN A 196 14.87 18.47 -5.71
N SER A 197 13.57 18.64 -5.45
CA SER A 197 12.76 19.67 -6.13
C SER A 197 13.29 21.08 -5.87
N ASN A 198 13.78 21.36 -4.66
CA ASN A 198 14.43 22.62 -4.36
C ASN A 198 15.83 22.71 -4.99
N ALA A 199 16.68 21.70 -4.80
CA ALA A 199 18.07 21.74 -5.24
C ALA A 199 18.22 21.86 -6.76
N PHE A 200 17.37 21.18 -7.53
CA PHE A 200 17.44 21.18 -8.98
C PHE A 200 16.54 22.23 -9.65
N TYR A 201 15.42 22.59 -9.02
CA TYR A 201 14.37 23.38 -9.68
C TYR A 201 13.90 24.61 -8.88
N GLY A 202 14.44 24.84 -7.69
CA GLY A 202 14.08 25.99 -6.84
C GLY A 202 12.67 25.92 -6.24
N ILE A 203 12.03 24.75 -6.27
CA ILE A 203 10.65 24.57 -5.77
C ILE A 203 10.70 24.14 -4.31
N ASN A 204 10.40 25.08 -3.42
CA ASN A 204 10.49 24.88 -1.98
C ASN A 204 9.31 24.06 -1.43
N SER A 205 9.62 22.86 -0.95
CA SER A 205 8.70 22.01 -0.16
C SER A 205 7.29 21.84 -0.77
N PRO A 206 7.17 21.37 -2.03
CA PRO A 206 5.87 21.20 -2.68
C PRO A 206 4.93 20.24 -1.91
N LEU A 207 5.47 19.33 -1.10
CA LEU A 207 4.69 18.37 -0.30
C LEU A 207 4.54 18.84 1.15
N ASN A 208 3.78 19.92 1.37
CA ASN A 208 3.58 20.52 2.70
C ASN A 208 2.11 20.60 3.15
N SER A 209 1.15 20.41 2.25
CA SER A 209 -0.29 20.50 2.53
C SER A 209 -0.96 19.12 2.36
N GLU A 210 -0.97 18.33 3.44
CA GLU A 210 -1.59 16.99 3.46
C GLU A 210 -3.12 17.08 3.44
N VAL A 211 -3.77 16.18 2.71
CA VAL A 211 -5.23 16.03 2.68
C VAL A 211 -5.70 15.20 3.88
N ASP A 212 -6.84 15.58 4.46
CA ASP A 212 -7.50 14.84 5.53
C ASP A 212 -8.49 13.79 4.98
N PHE A 213 -8.28 12.53 5.34
CA PHE A 213 -9.13 11.39 5.02
C PHE A 213 -10.11 11.03 6.16
N PHE A 214 -10.15 11.77 7.27
CA PHE A 214 -11.16 11.52 8.29
C PHE A 214 -12.61 11.66 7.77
N PRO A 215 -12.95 12.68 6.95
CA PRO A 215 -14.33 12.86 6.47
C PRO A 215 -14.86 11.71 5.60
N ILE A 216 -13.99 10.98 4.89
CA ILE A 216 -14.44 9.91 3.99
C ILE A 216 -14.93 8.66 4.73
N ILE A 217 -14.65 8.51 6.03
CA ILE A 217 -15.06 7.34 6.81
C ILE A 217 -16.58 7.15 6.76
N ASP A 218 -17.34 8.23 6.94
CA ASP A 218 -18.80 8.18 6.94
C ASP A 218 -19.35 7.90 5.53
N LYS A 219 -18.77 8.53 4.50
CA LYS A 219 -19.11 8.30 3.09
C LYS A 219 -18.90 6.83 2.71
N LEU A 220 -17.75 6.25 3.07
CA LEU A 220 -17.45 4.84 2.82
C LEU A 220 -18.39 3.89 3.57
N TYR A 221 -18.78 4.22 4.81
CA TYR A 221 -19.74 3.40 5.56
C TYR A 221 -21.13 3.39 4.91
N HIS A 222 -21.54 4.47 4.25
CA HIS A 222 -22.84 4.57 3.58
C HIS A 222 -22.80 4.23 2.09
N CYS A 223 -21.62 3.92 1.52
CA CYS A 223 -21.46 3.58 0.12
C CYS A 223 -22.08 2.21 -0.20
N ASN A 224 -23.14 2.16 -1.01
CA ASN A 224 -23.82 0.91 -1.36
C ASN A 224 -23.00 0.02 -2.30
N ASP A 225 -22.16 0.62 -3.15
CA ASP A 225 -21.34 -0.09 -4.13
C ASP A 225 -20.11 -0.77 -3.49
N ALA A 226 -19.79 -0.43 -2.23
CA ALA A 226 -18.70 -1.01 -1.46
C ALA A 226 -19.23 -1.98 -0.40
N LYS A 227 -18.49 -3.05 -0.09
CA LYS A 227 -18.76 -3.91 1.06
C LYS A 227 -17.92 -3.47 2.25
N VAL A 228 -18.55 -3.22 3.39
CA VAL A 228 -17.84 -2.90 4.64
C VAL A 228 -17.32 -4.19 5.26
N TYR A 229 -16.01 -4.26 5.47
CA TYR A 229 -15.32 -5.46 5.95
C TYR A 229 -14.93 -5.35 7.43
N GLU A 230 -14.44 -4.18 7.83
CA GLU A 230 -13.91 -3.92 9.18
C GLU A 230 -14.30 -2.51 9.59
N ILE A 231 -14.77 -2.34 10.84
CA ILE A 231 -14.99 -1.02 11.44
C ILE A 231 -14.46 -0.95 12.87
N LYS A 232 -14.07 0.26 13.27
CA LYS A 232 -13.79 0.65 14.65
C LYS A 232 -14.72 1.80 15.00
N PHE A 233 -15.47 1.66 16.08
CA PHE A 233 -16.50 2.63 16.43
C PHE A 233 -16.67 2.81 17.93
N LEU A 234 -17.19 3.97 18.31
CA LEU A 234 -17.59 4.33 19.66
C LEU A 234 -19.12 4.28 19.76
N THR A 235 -19.65 3.69 20.83
CA THR A 235 -21.08 3.79 21.16
C THR A 235 -21.37 5.10 21.89
N GLU A 236 -22.64 5.51 21.95
CA GLU A 236 -23.05 6.69 22.73
C GLU A 236 -22.69 6.57 24.22
N GLU A 237 -22.68 5.34 24.76
CA GLU A 237 -22.26 5.03 26.14
C GLU A 237 -20.73 5.06 26.36
N GLY A 238 -19.95 5.44 25.35
CA GLY A 238 -18.49 5.56 25.44
C GLY A 238 -17.71 4.24 25.33
N SER A 239 -18.38 3.12 25.02
CA SER A 239 -17.69 1.85 24.77
C SER A 239 -17.02 1.85 23.39
N THR A 240 -15.76 1.44 23.34
CA THR A 240 -15.02 1.26 22.09
C THR A 240 -15.23 -0.16 21.58
N LYS A 241 -15.68 -0.29 20.34
CA LYS A 241 -15.98 -1.58 19.70
C LYS A 241 -15.19 -1.76 18.41
N TYR A 242 -14.95 -3.03 18.10
CA TYR A 242 -14.30 -3.50 16.89
C TYR A 242 -15.14 -4.61 16.27
N ALA A 243 -15.46 -4.47 14.99
CA ALA A 243 -16.21 -5.49 14.25
C ALA A 243 -15.51 -5.76 12.92
N LYS A 244 -15.41 -7.03 12.56
CA LYS A 244 -14.71 -7.49 11.36
C LYS A 244 -15.32 -8.80 10.86
N MET A 245 -15.66 -8.82 9.57
CA MET A 245 -16.12 -10.02 8.89
C MET A 245 -14.94 -10.94 8.54
N LYS A 246 -15.23 -12.18 8.14
CA LYS A 246 -14.23 -13.02 7.48
C LYS A 246 -13.84 -12.40 6.13
N ARG A 247 -12.60 -12.60 5.70
CA ARG A 247 -12.05 -12.03 4.46
C ARG A 247 -12.89 -12.47 3.26
N ASN A 248 -13.24 -11.54 2.37
CA ASN A 248 -14.18 -11.73 1.24
C ASN A 248 -15.58 -12.21 1.68
N GLY A 249 -15.95 -11.98 2.95
CA GLY A 249 -17.28 -12.30 3.46
C GLY A 249 -18.32 -11.27 3.01
N ASP A 250 -19.53 -11.47 3.51
CA ASP A 250 -20.63 -10.53 3.31
C ASP A 250 -20.33 -9.16 3.94
N ASP A 251 -21.08 -8.17 3.50
CA ASP A 251 -21.04 -6.83 4.04
C ASP A 251 -21.39 -6.83 5.54
N LEU A 252 -20.50 -6.30 6.37
CA LEU A 252 -20.70 -6.17 7.82
C LEU A 252 -22.00 -5.43 8.16
N ARG A 253 -22.42 -4.47 7.33
CA ARG A 253 -23.68 -3.74 7.52
C ARG A 253 -24.90 -4.64 7.48
N GLN A 254 -24.78 -5.78 6.79
CA GLN A 254 -25.83 -6.79 6.67
C GLN A 254 -25.71 -7.90 7.72
N GLU A 255 -24.64 -7.94 8.52
CA GLU A 255 -24.53 -8.92 9.60
C GLU A 255 -25.67 -8.73 10.61
N SER A 256 -26.34 -9.82 11.01
CA SER A 256 -27.47 -9.76 11.96
C SER A 256 -27.10 -9.06 13.27
N PHE A 257 -25.94 -9.37 13.85
CA PHE A 257 -25.50 -8.75 15.10
C PHE A 257 -25.28 -7.24 14.95
N HIS A 258 -24.53 -6.82 13.92
CA HIS A 258 -24.31 -5.40 13.64
C HIS A 258 -25.60 -4.64 13.35
N ARG A 259 -26.50 -5.22 12.54
CA ARG A 259 -27.78 -4.60 12.16
C ARG A 259 -28.69 -4.37 13.37
N HIS A 260 -28.90 -5.40 14.21
CA HIS A 260 -29.71 -5.27 15.41
C HIS A 260 -29.06 -4.35 16.44
N GLY A 261 -27.73 -4.43 16.59
CA GLY A 261 -26.97 -3.53 17.47
C GLY A 261 -27.08 -2.07 17.04
N ARG A 262 -26.97 -1.77 15.74
CA ARG A 262 -27.11 -0.41 15.19
C ARG A 262 -28.52 0.14 15.34
N ALA A 263 -29.55 -0.70 15.22
CA ALA A 263 -30.95 -0.31 15.41
C ALA A 263 -31.28 0.04 16.86
N GLY A 264 -30.54 -0.52 17.83
CA GLY A 264 -30.69 -0.24 19.26
C GLY A 264 -30.01 1.04 19.75
N VAL A 265 -29.27 1.75 18.89
CA VAL A 265 -28.55 2.99 19.25
C VAL A 265 -28.89 4.11 18.26
N ARG A 266 -28.87 5.38 18.69
CA ARG A 266 -29.20 6.49 17.79
C ARG A 266 -28.07 6.72 16.78
N THR A 267 -26.82 6.76 17.24
CA THR A 267 -25.64 6.85 16.37
C THR A 267 -24.48 5.98 16.84
N ILE A 268 -23.57 5.67 15.90
CA ILE A 268 -22.25 5.12 16.21
C ILE A 268 -21.20 6.07 15.63
N GLY A 269 -20.19 6.42 16.41
CA GLY A 269 -19.07 7.21 15.91
C GLY A 269 -18.05 6.28 15.29
N ILE A 270 -18.00 6.19 13.95
CA ILE A 270 -17.01 5.36 13.25
C ILE A 270 -15.73 6.18 13.10
N TYR A 271 -14.59 5.64 13.52
CA TYR A 271 -13.29 6.30 13.43
C TYR A 271 -12.25 5.44 12.70
N GLY A 272 -12.62 4.25 12.23
CA GLY A 272 -11.81 3.45 11.33
C GLY A 272 -12.68 2.51 10.53
N ILE A 273 -12.36 2.35 9.26
CA ILE A 273 -13.12 1.54 8.32
C ILE A 273 -12.20 0.90 7.28
N THR A 274 -12.53 -0.32 6.88
CA THR A 274 -11.98 -0.98 5.70
C THR A 274 -13.15 -1.41 4.82
N VAL A 275 -13.13 -1.01 3.54
CA VAL A 275 -14.12 -1.44 2.54
C VAL A 275 -13.41 -2.03 1.33
N PHE A 276 -14.12 -2.86 0.59
CA PHE A 276 -13.67 -3.38 -0.69
C PHE A 276 -14.80 -3.34 -1.73
N TRP A 277 -14.42 -3.32 -3.00
CA TRP A 277 -15.36 -3.36 -4.12
C TRP A 277 -15.18 -4.65 -4.90
N GLU A 278 -16.26 -5.20 -5.44
CA GLU A 278 -16.14 -6.24 -6.45
C GLU A 278 -15.84 -5.57 -7.79
N HIS A 279 -14.62 -5.77 -8.30
CA HIS A 279 -14.14 -5.17 -9.55
C HIS A 279 -13.85 -6.27 -10.56
N GLN A 280 -14.59 -6.28 -11.67
CA GLN A 280 -14.37 -7.23 -12.76
C GLN A 280 -13.20 -6.75 -13.63
N ILE A 281 -12.26 -7.66 -13.88
CA ILE A 281 -11.15 -7.43 -14.82
C ILE A 281 -11.44 -8.11 -16.16
N ILE A 282 -10.66 -7.77 -17.19
CA ILE A 282 -10.89 -8.08 -18.63
C ILE A 282 -11.11 -9.59 -18.92
N ASP A 283 -10.68 -10.50 -18.03
CA ASP A 283 -10.79 -11.95 -18.21
C ASP A 283 -11.95 -12.59 -17.42
N GLY A 284 -12.92 -11.79 -16.95
CA GLY A 284 -14.07 -12.27 -16.17
C GLY A 284 -13.73 -12.68 -14.73
N GLU A 285 -12.46 -12.59 -14.32
CA GLU A 285 -12.07 -12.70 -12.92
C GLU A 285 -12.55 -11.45 -12.16
N THR A 286 -13.02 -11.65 -10.92
CA THR A 286 -13.36 -10.56 -10.02
C THR A 286 -12.27 -10.44 -8.97
N ILE A 287 -11.72 -9.24 -8.83
CA ILE A 287 -10.82 -8.89 -7.75
C ILE A 287 -11.54 -7.99 -6.74
N ASN A 288 -10.96 -7.89 -5.54
CA ASN A 288 -11.53 -7.12 -4.44
C ASN A 288 -10.54 -6.08 -3.95
N PRO A 289 -10.26 -5.01 -4.73
CA PRO A 289 -9.40 -3.93 -4.28
C PRO A 289 -9.98 -3.30 -3.01
N GLU A 290 -9.11 -2.97 -2.07
CA GLU A 290 -9.45 -2.64 -0.69
C GLU A 290 -8.87 -1.27 -0.31
N ILE A 291 -9.66 -0.47 0.40
CA ILE A 291 -9.18 0.72 1.09
C ILE A 291 -9.31 0.53 2.60
N LYS A 292 -8.31 1.02 3.32
CA LYS A 292 -8.28 1.06 4.77
C LYS A 292 -7.98 2.47 5.28
N VAL A 293 -8.92 3.03 6.04
CA VAL A 293 -8.82 4.34 6.69
C VAL A 293 -8.88 4.11 8.21
N MET A 294 -7.81 4.43 8.93
CA MET A 294 -7.66 4.05 10.34
C MET A 294 -7.34 5.26 11.20
N GLY A 295 -8.36 5.78 11.88
CA GLY A 295 -8.24 6.83 12.88
C GLY A 295 -8.13 6.30 14.31
N ARG A 296 -8.38 7.20 15.26
CA ARG A 296 -8.39 6.94 16.71
C ARG A 296 -9.73 7.38 17.30
N SER A 297 -10.22 6.68 18.31
CA SER A 297 -11.48 7.04 18.97
C SER A 297 -11.49 8.48 19.50
N THR A 298 -10.33 8.99 19.93
CA THR A 298 -10.16 10.38 20.39
C THR A 298 -10.50 11.43 19.34
N MET A 299 -10.47 11.08 18.04
CA MET A 299 -10.85 11.99 16.94
C MET A 299 -12.34 12.32 16.97
N LEU A 300 -13.18 11.41 17.49
CA LEU A 300 -14.62 11.65 17.63
C LEU A 300 -14.94 12.62 18.78
N SER A 301 -14.11 12.65 19.81
CA SER A 301 -14.27 13.55 20.95
C SER A 301 -13.68 14.94 20.71
N LYS A 302 -12.80 15.09 19.71
CA LYS A 302 -12.12 16.35 19.34
C LYS A 302 -12.13 16.54 17.82
N PRO A 303 -13.32 16.68 17.20
CA PRO A 303 -13.46 16.69 15.75
C PRO A 303 -12.66 17.79 15.06
N GLU A 304 -12.45 18.93 15.72
CA GLU A 304 -11.64 20.05 15.22
C GLU A 304 -10.15 19.72 15.03
N SER A 305 -9.68 18.65 15.69
CA SER A 305 -8.31 18.15 15.60
C SER A 305 -8.22 16.78 14.91
N ALA A 306 -9.35 16.25 14.45
CA ALA A 306 -9.41 14.99 13.73
C ALA A 306 -8.70 15.16 12.39
N PHE A 307 -7.66 14.36 12.18
CA PHE A 307 -6.87 14.41 10.97
C PHE A 307 -6.26 13.04 10.68
N ILE A 308 -6.61 12.45 9.55
CA ILE A 308 -6.01 11.23 9.03
C ILE A 308 -5.35 11.60 7.70
N SER A 309 -4.02 11.72 7.66
CA SER A 309 -3.35 11.93 6.37
C SER A 309 -2.97 10.67 5.62
N GLN A 310 -3.13 9.49 6.24
CA GLN A 310 -2.69 8.22 5.66
C GLN A 310 -3.84 7.24 5.52
N ILE A 311 -3.96 6.68 4.33
CA ILE A 311 -4.81 5.51 4.06
C ILE A 311 -3.96 4.38 3.48
N SER A 312 -4.54 3.20 3.29
CA SER A 312 -3.90 2.11 2.56
C SER A 312 -4.81 1.61 1.46
N ILE A 313 -4.24 1.39 0.27
CA ILE A 313 -4.87 0.76 -0.88
C ILE A 313 -4.13 -0.56 -1.12
N SER A 314 -4.89 -1.64 -1.24
CA SER A 314 -4.35 -3.00 -1.31
C SER A 314 -5.13 -3.86 -2.29
N ARG A 315 -4.54 -4.98 -2.70
CA ARG A 315 -5.15 -5.97 -3.61
C ARG A 315 -5.47 -5.46 -5.01
N CYS A 316 -4.82 -4.38 -5.43
CA CYS A 316 -4.76 -3.99 -6.83
C CYS A 316 -3.76 -4.90 -7.55
N VAL A 317 -4.13 -5.40 -8.72
CA VAL A 317 -3.27 -6.24 -9.56
C VAL A 317 -2.73 -5.42 -10.73
N PHE A 318 -3.54 -4.50 -11.23
CA PHE A 318 -3.25 -3.61 -12.35
C PHE A 318 -3.46 -2.14 -11.98
N GLN A 319 -2.94 -1.26 -12.84
CA GLN A 319 -3.05 0.19 -12.67
C GLN A 319 -4.52 0.65 -12.68
N GLU A 320 -5.36 -0.01 -13.49
CA GLU A 320 -6.78 0.29 -13.60
C GLU A 320 -7.52 0.06 -12.27
N ASP A 321 -7.17 -1.00 -11.55
CA ASP A 321 -7.75 -1.33 -10.24
C ASP A 321 -7.41 -0.26 -9.22
N TYR A 322 -6.15 0.16 -9.18
CA TYR A 322 -5.67 1.22 -8.31
C TYR A 322 -6.35 2.55 -8.62
N ARG A 323 -6.42 2.91 -9.91
CA ARG A 323 -7.11 4.12 -10.36
C ARG A 323 -8.58 4.07 -9.97
N PHE A 324 -9.26 2.95 -10.17
CA PHE A 324 -10.66 2.77 -9.77
C PHE A 324 -10.87 3.12 -8.28
N VAL A 325 -10.03 2.60 -7.38
CA VAL A 325 -10.11 2.95 -5.95
C VAL A 325 -9.77 4.42 -5.71
N LEU A 326 -8.70 4.92 -6.31
CA LEU A 326 -8.26 6.31 -6.12
C LEU A 326 -9.33 7.31 -6.57
N GLU A 327 -10.01 7.07 -7.68
CA GLU A 327 -11.12 7.93 -8.14
C GLU A 327 -12.29 7.94 -7.15
N LYS A 328 -12.64 6.79 -6.56
CA LYS A 328 -13.67 6.73 -5.50
C LYS A 328 -13.27 7.58 -4.29
N VAL A 329 -12.01 7.48 -3.87
CA VAL A 329 -11.46 8.26 -2.75
C VAL A 329 -11.46 9.75 -3.05
N ILE A 330 -10.98 10.15 -4.22
CA ILE A 330 -10.91 11.56 -4.62
C ILE A 330 -12.31 12.15 -4.74
N SER A 331 -13.25 11.43 -5.35
CA SER A 331 -14.64 11.88 -5.46
C SER A 331 -15.28 12.10 -4.09
N ASP A 332 -14.99 11.24 -3.11
CA ASP A 332 -15.43 11.42 -1.73
C ASP A 332 -14.72 12.60 -1.01
N LEU A 333 -13.61 13.08 -1.56
CA LEU A 333 -12.84 14.22 -1.07
C LEU A 333 -13.11 15.52 -1.83
N ASP A 334 -13.94 15.56 -2.88
CA ASP A 334 -14.16 16.75 -3.72
C ASP A 334 -14.68 17.97 -2.94
N ASP A 335 -15.30 17.79 -1.76
CA ASP A 335 -15.66 18.90 -0.87
C ASP A 335 -14.43 19.57 -0.23
N VAL A 336 -13.27 18.93 -0.30
CA VAL A 336 -12.03 19.27 0.37
C VAL A 336 -10.91 19.59 -0.62
N LEU A 337 -10.82 18.91 -1.77
CA LEU A 337 -9.78 19.09 -2.80
C LEU A 337 -10.05 20.28 -3.72
#